data_AF-K7P4C2-F1
#
_entry.id   AF-K7P4C2-F1
#
_cell.length_a   1.000
_cell.length_b   1.000
_cell.length_c   1.000
_cell.angle_alpha   90.00
_cell.angle_beta   90.00
_cell.angle_gamma   90.00
#
_symmetry.space_group_name_H-M   'P 1'
#
loop_
_entity.id
_entity.type
_entity.pdbx_description
1 polymer ?
#
loop_
_entity_poly.entity_id
_entity_poly.type
_entity_poly.pdbx_seq_one_letter_code
_entity_poly.pdbx_strand_id
1 'polypeptide(L)' 'QAAQKEKVKRLVLTSSISAIIPSPNWPADVPKDENCWTDLDYCKENGIWYPASKTLAEKATWDFAKETGLDVVV' A
#
# COMPACT_ATOMS: atom_id res chain seq x y z
N GLN A 1 -8.46 -12.86 3.84
CA GLN A 1 -9.46 -13.96 3.90
C GLN A 1 -9.80 -14.42 5.32
N ALA A 2 -8.86 -14.82 6.19
CA ALA A 2 -9.20 -15.30 7.55
C ALA A 2 -10.05 -14.30 8.36
N ALA A 3 -9.62 -13.04 8.42
CA ALA A 3 -10.37 -11.94 9.05
C ALA A 3 -11.84 -11.84 8.57
N GLN A 4 -12.08 -11.97 7.25
CA GLN A 4 -13.42 -11.94 6.69
C GLN A 4 -14.26 -13.16 7.13
N LYS A 5 -13.66 -14.36 7.12
CA LYS A 5 -14.34 -15.60 7.55
C LYS A 5 -14.76 -15.53 9.02
N GLU A 6 -13.90 -14.96 9.86
CA GLU A 6 -14.17 -14.72 11.28
C GLU A 6 -15.09 -13.51 11.53
N LYS A 7 -15.57 -12.83 10.47
CA LYS A 7 -16.44 -11.65 10.55
C LYS A 7 -15.90 -10.57 11.47
N VAL A 8 -14.59 -10.32 11.41
CA VAL A 8 -13.98 -9.25 12.22
C VAL A 8 -14.59 -7.90 11.87
N LYS A 9 -14.69 -7.03 12.86
CA LYS A 9 -15.29 -5.70 12.67
C LYS A 9 -14.41 -4.78 11.80
N ARG A 10 -13.09 -4.79 12.05
CA ARG A 10 -12.11 -3.96 11.36
C ARG A 10 -10.76 -4.67 11.31
N LEU A 11 -10.07 -4.56 10.19
CA LEU A 11 -8.67 -4.97 10.03
C LEU A 11 -7.79 -3.72 10.07
N VAL A 12 -6.77 -3.73 10.95
CA VAL A 12 -5.69 -2.74 10.96
C VAL A 12 -4.47 -3.41 10.34
N LEU A 13 -4.10 -3.00 9.13
CA LEU A 13 -2.91 -3.53 8.45
C LEU A 13 -1.72 -2.62 8.77
N THR A 14 -0.61 -3.17 9.25
CA THR A 14 0.63 -2.39 9.33
C THR A 14 1.32 -2.34 7.98
N SER A 15 1.19 -1.22 7.26
CA SER A 15 1.99 -0.97 6.05
C SER A 15 3.37 -0.41 6.40
N SER A 16 3.91 0.46 5.55
CA SER A 16 5.21 1.09 5.69
C SER A 16 5.24 2.35 4.84
N ILE A 17 6.07 3.32 5.22
CA ILE A 17 6.41 4.46 4.35
C ILE A 17 6.95 4.01 2.99
N SER A 18 7.46 2.79 2.88
CA SER A 18 7.89 2.19 1.61
C SER A 18 6.76 1.89 0.62
N ALA A 19 5.49 2.03 1.01
CA ALA A 19 4.35 2.04 0.09
C ALA A 19 4.09 3.44 -0.53
N ILE A 20 4.75 4.47 0.00
CA ILE A 20 4.70 5.88 -0.45
C ILE A 20 5.97 6.29 -1.21
N ILE A 21 7.14 5.76 -0.81
CA ILE A 21 8.44 6.02 -1.44
C ILE A 21 9.18 4.72 -1.81
N PRO A 22 9.99 4.70 -2.90
CA PRO A 22 10.44 5.83 -3.71
C PRO A 22 9.43 6.29 -4.78
N SER A 23 9.42 7.59 -5.06
CA SER A 23 8.68 8.23 -6.16
C SER A 23 9.58 9.32 -6.78
N PRO A 24 10.49 8.94 -7.70
CA PRO A 24 11.61 9.78 -8.15
C PRO A 24 11.17 11.06 -8.89
N ASN A 25 9.99 11.02 -9.52
CA ASN A 25 9.44 12.16 -10.27
C ASN A 25 8.57 13.09 -9.41
N TRP A 26 8.55 12.91 -8.09
CA TRP A 26 7.75 13.75 -7.20
C TRP A 26 8.37 15.14 -7.04
N PRO A 27 7.60 16.25 -7.14
CA PRO A 27 8.12 17.60 -6.96
C PRO A 27 8.75 17.81 -5.58
N ALA A 28 9.90 18.48 -5.52
CA ALA A 28 10.66 18.66 -4.28
C ALA A 28 9.98 19.62 -3.28
N ASP A 29 9.14 20.53 -3.76
CA ASP A 29 8.41 21.54 -3.01
C ASP A 29 7.02 21.09 -2.56
N VAL A 30 6.60 19.87 -2.95
CA VAL A 30 5.30 19.31 -2.60
C VAL A 30 5.47 18.25 -1.50
N PRO A 31 4.95 18.49 -0.29
CA PRO A 31 4.94 17.48 0.76
C PRO A 31 4.21 16.21 0.31
N LYS A 32 4.71 15.04 0.73
CA LYS A 32 4.01 13.78 0.53
C LYS A 32 2.98 13.57 1.65
N ASP A 33 1.84 13.04 1.29
CA ASP A 33 0.72 12.70 2.17
C ASP A 33 0.27 11.24 1.92
N GLU A 34 -0.84 10.83 2.52
CA GLU A 34 -1.42 9.49 2.40
C GLU A 34 -2.01 9.18 1.02
N ASN A 35 -2.10 10.17 0.11
CA ASN A 35 -2.55 9.97 -1.27
C ASN A 35 -1.38 9.57 -2.20
N CYS A 36 -0.14 9.68 -1.72
CA CYS A 36 1.06 9.39 -2.47
C CYS A 36 1.35 7.88 -2.51
N TRP A 37 1.90 7.40 -3.63
CA TRP A 37 2.28 5.99 -3.80
C TRP A 37 3.70 5.85 -4.32
N THR A 38 4.35 4.75 -3.92
CA THR A 38 5.61 4.29 -4.49
C THR A 38 5.46 4.02 -5.99
N ASP A 39 6.47 4.44 -6.74
CA ASP A 39 6.63 4.14 -8.15
C ASP A 39 7.09 2.68 -8.31
N LEU A 40 6.15 1.80 -8.68
CA LEU A 40 6.40 0.37 -8.83
C LEU A 40 7.32 0.05 -10.00
N ASP A 41 7.27 0.83 -11.08
CA ASP A 41 8.07 0.56 -12.26
C ASP A 41 9.52 0.93 -11.99
N TYR A 42 9.75 2.11 -11.38
CA TYR A 42 11.06 2.47 -10.85
C TYR A 42 11.62 1.40 -9.91
N CYS A 43 10.79 0.86 -9.00
CA CYS A 43 11.25 -0.18 -8.09
C CYS A 43 11.66 -1.46 -8.81
N LYS A 44 10.90 -1.91 -9.80
CA LYS A 44 11.22 -3.14 -10.55
C LYS A 44 12.47 -2.99 -11.40
N GLU A 45 12.60 -1.85 -12.10
CA GLU A 45 13.74 -1.55 -12.97
C GLU A 45 15.05 -1.48 -12.19
N ASN A 46 15.00 -0.99 -10.94
CA ASN A 46 16.18 -0.80 -10.09
C ASN A 46 16.38 -1.92 -9.04
N GLY A 47 15.57 -2.98 -9.07
CA GLY A 47 15.68 -4.11 -8.12
C GLY A 47 15.34 -3.73 -6.66
N ILE A 48 14.53 -2.70 -6.45
CA ILE A 48 14.13 -2.19 -5.14
C ILE A 48 12.89 -2.97 -4.65
N TRP A 49 13.12 -4.23 -4.28
CA TRP A 49 12.03 -5.18 -4.03
C TRP A 49 11.22 -4.94 -2.75
N TYR A 50 11.83 -4.38 -1.70
CA TYR A 50 11.13 -4.16 -0.43
C TYR A 50 9.98 -3.13 -0.58
N PRO A 51 10.21 -1.90 -1.08
CA PRO A 51 9.13 -0.98 -1.43
C PRO A 51 8.10 -1.56 -2.39
N ALA A 52 8.54 -2.27 -3.44
CA ALA A 52 7.61 -2.94 -4.35
C ALA A 52 6.68 -3.92 -3.61
N SER A 53 7.24 -4.77 -2.75
CA SER A 53 6.49 -5.75 -1.97
C SER A 53 5.48 -5.11 -1.02
N LYS A 54 5.85 -4.04 -0.31
CA LYS A 54 4.98 -3.33 0.62
C LYS A 54 3.83 -2.63 -0.11
N THR A 55 4.15 -1.99 -1.23
CA THR A 55 3.17 -1.32 -2.09
C THR A 55 2.14 -2.30 -2.65
N LEU A 56 2.59 -3.45 -3.17
CA LEU A 56 1.71 -4.48 -3.71
C LEU A 56 0.84 -5.12 -2.62
N ALA A 57 1.40 -5.37 -1.43
CA ALA A 57 0.66 -5.92 -0.31
C ALA A 57 -0.46 -4.98 0.17
N GLU A 58 -0.18 -3.67 0.24
CA GLU A 58 -1.16 -2.68 0.63
C GLU A 58 -2.27 -2.53 -0.43
N LYS A 59 -1.91 -2.39 -1.72
CA LYS A 59 -2.89 -2.32 -2.81
C LYS A 59 -3.80 -3.54 -2.84
N ALA A 60 -3.23 -4.75 -2.71
CA ALA A 60 -4.01 -5.98 -2.64
C ALA A 60 -4.97 -6.01 -1.43
N THR A 61 -4.58 -5.42 -0.31
CA THR A 61 -5.45 -5.34 0.87
C THR A 61 -6.61 -4.35 0.62
N TRP A 62 -6.34 -3.21 -0.01
CA TRP A 62 -7.39 -2.26 -0.39
C TRP A 62 -8.38 -2.85 -1.41
N ASP A 63 -7.90 -3.59 -2.40
CA ASP A 63 -8.77 -4.24 -3.39
C ASP A 63 -9.60 -5.34 -2.74
N PHE A 64 -9.00 -6.16 -1.87
CA PHE A 64 -9.74 -7.12 -1.06
C PHE A 64 -10.81 -6.45 -0.18
N ALA A 65 -10.53 -5.28 0.41
CA ALA A 65 -11.50 -4.52 1.21
C ALA A 65 -12.70 -4.08 0.35
N LYS A 66 -12.45 -3.55 -0.86
CA LYS A 66 -13.49 -3.13 -1.81
C LYS A 66 -14.36 -4.30 -2.25
N GLU A 67 -13.76 -5.45 -2.56
CA GLU A 67 -14.47 -6.64 -3.03
C GLU A 67 -15.35 -7.27 -1.93
N THR A 68 -14.87 -7.22 -0.68
CA THR A 68 -15.50 -7.93 0.44
C THR A 68 -16.37 -7.06 1.34
N GLY A 69 -16.26 -5.74 1.22
CA GLY A 69 -16.86 -4.77 2.14
C GLY A 69 -16.25 -4.80 3.55
N LEU A 70 -15.07 -5.42 3.73
CA LEU A 70 -14.36 -5.42 5.00
C LEU A 70 -13.85 -4.01 5.31
N ASP A 71 -14.11 -3.53 6.53
CA ASP A 71 -13.56 -2.26 7.03
C ASP A 71 -12.06 -2.42 7.29
N VAL A 72 -11.24 -1.70 6.52
CA VAL A 72 -9.78 -1.75 6.57
C VAL A 72 -9.23 -0.35 6.81
N VAL A 73 -8.24 -0.27 7.70
CA VAL A 73 -7.35 0.87 7.85
C VAL A 73 -5.90 0.38 7.80
N VAL A 74 -5.00 1.27 7.40
CA VAL A 74 -3.58 0.95 7.15
C VAL A 74 -2.69 1.94 7.90
#